data_AF-A0A951KN45-F1
#
_entry.id   AF-A0A951KN45-F1
#
_cell.length_a   1.000
_cell.length_b   1.000
_cell.length_c   1.000
_cell.angle_alpha   90.00
_cell.angle_beta   90.00
_cell.angle_gamma   90.00
#
_symmetry.space_group_name_H-M   'P 1'
#
loop_
_entity.id
_entity.type
_entity.pdbx_description
1 polymer ?
#
loop_
_entity_poly.entity_id
_entity_poly.type
_entity_poly.pdbx_seq_one_letter_code
_entity_poly.pdbx_strand_id
1 'polypeptide(L)'
;EAMACETAVVASGIGGIPEVVVPDETGLLVELELKPGTFDPVDPERFSKSLADAINQVALDANLRETMGRNGRKRAEEHFSWAAIAKRTLELYQSLAKEQQ
;
A
#
# COMPACT_ATOMS: atom_id res chain seq x y z
N GLU A 1 -5.78 -6.04 2.69
CA GLU A 1 -7.00 -6.17 3.52
C GLU A 1 -7.43 -4.84 4.14
N ALA A 2 -6.58 -4.16 4.92
CA ALA A 2 -6.92 -2.88 5.54
C ALA A 2 -7.55 -1.85 4.58
N MET A 3 -6.93 -1.61 3.40
CA MET A 3 -7.50 -0.74 2.37
C MET A 3 -8.90 -1.19 1.90
N ALA A 4 -9.12 -2.48 1.70
CA ALA A 4 -10.43 -3.00 1.26
C ALA A 4 -11.51 -2.80 2.34
N CYS A 5 -11.12 -2.76 3.62
CA CYS A 5 -11.99 -2.44 4.75
C CYS A 5 -12.13 -0.93 4.99
N GLU A 6 -11.68 -0.08 4.08
CA GLU A 6 -11.71 1.38 4.22
C GLU A 6 -10.89 1.92 5.41
N THR A 7 -9.91 1.14 5.88
CA THR A 7 -9.02 1.53 6.98
C THR A 7 -7.80 2.24 6.44
N ALA A 8 -7.50 3.44 6.97
CA ALA A 8 -6.27 4.16 6.68
C ALA A 8 -5.04 3.33 7.03
N VAL A 9 -4.03 3.32 6.15
CA VAL A 9 -2.85 2.47 6.28
C VAL A 9 -1.63 3.30 6.65
N VAL A 10 -0.88 2.84 7.65
CA VAL A 10 0.51 3.24 7.90
C VAL A 10 1.34 1.95 7.80
N ALA A 11 2.35 1.94 6.95
CA ALA A 11 3.14 0.73 6.70
C ALA A 11 4.62 1.06 6.44
N SER A 12 5.49 0.05 6.52
CA SER A 12 6.89 0.20 6.14
C SER A 12 7.04 0.35 4.63
N GLY A 13 7.97 1.20 4.19
CA GLY A 13 8.24 1.48 2.78
C GLY A 13 9.15 0.46 2.08
N ILE A 14 9.05 -0.82 2.43
CA ILE A 14 9.93 -1.88 1.90
C ILE A 14 9.12 -3.03 1.27
N GLY A 15 9.76 -3.81 0.41
CA GLY A 15 9.12 -4.95 -0.27
C GLY A 15 8.06 -4.50 -1.28
N GLY A 16 6.93 -5.21 -1.36
CA GLY A 16 5.82 -4.89 -2.26
C GLY A 16 4.85 -3.82 -1.73
N ILE A 17 5.02 -3.35 -0.49
CA ILE A 17 4.12 -2.35 0.11
C ILE A 17 4.09 -1.02 -0.67
N PRO A 18 5.22 -0.48 -1.17
CA PRO A 18 5.22 0.73 -1.99
C PRO A 18 4.45 0.59 -3.32
N GLU A 19 4.20 -0.62 -3.81
CA GLU A 19 3.36 -0.85 -4.99
C GLU A 19 1.86 -0.77 -4.65
N VAL A 20 1.52 -1.09 -3.39
CA VAL A 20 0.13 -1.14 -2.91
C VAL A 20 -0.33 0.22 -2.40
N VAL A 21 0.47 0.90 -1.57
CA VAL A 21 0.13 2.17 -0.92
C VAL A 21 0.68 3.34 -1.72
N VAL A 22 -0.18 4.32 -2.03
CA VAL A 22 0.24 5.60 -2.59
C VAL A 22 0.48 6.57 -1.43
N PRO A 23 1.72 7.05 -1.21
CA PRO A 23 2.05 7.97 -0.12
C PRO A 23 1.15 9.20 -0.13
N ASP A 24 0.72 9.62 1.05
CA ASP A 24 -0.13 10.79 1.32
C ASP A 24 -1.53 10.75 0.69
N GLU A 25 -1.84 9.77 -0.16
CA GLU A 25 -3.15 9.61 -0.79
C GLU A 25 -3.96 8.48 -0.16
N THR A 26 -3.38 7.27 -0.07
CA THR A 26 -4.05 6.08 0.47
C THR A 26 -3.48 5.63 1.81
N GLY A 27 -2.39 6.25 2.25
CA GLY A 27 -1.70 5.90 3.49
C GLY A 27 -0.33 6.57 3.60
N LEU A 28 0.36 6.33 4.72
CA LEU A 28 1.72 6.79 4.96
C LEU A 28 2.71 5.62 4.86
N LEU A 29 3.88 5.90 4.28
CA LEU A 29 5.00 4.96 4.24
C LEU A 29 6.12 5.43 5.17
N VAL A 30 6.56 4.54 6.05
CA VAL A 30 7.65 4.79 6.99
C VAL A 30 8.90 4.08 6.47
N GLU A 31 9.96 4.84 6.27
CA GLU A 31 11.25 4.30 5.81
C GLU A 31 11.78 3.24 6.78
N LEU A 32 12.19 2.09 6.22
CA LEU A 32 12.78 0.99 6.96
C LEU A 32 14.00 0.47 6.21
N GLU A 33 15.17 0.72 6.78
CA GLU A 33 16.43 0.15 6.32
C GLU A 33 16.75 -1.12 7.11
N LEU A 34 17.06 -2.22 6.42
CA LEU A 34 17.39 -3.50 7.04
C LEU A 34 18.89 -3.78 6.97
N LYS A 35 19.43 -4.42 8.01
CA LYS A 35 20.82 -4.91 7.98
C LYS A 35 20.95 -6.00 6.90
N PRO A 36 22.03 -5.99 6.09
CA PRO A 36 22.21 -6.96 5.01
C PRO A 36 22.08 -8.41 5.47
N GLY A 37 21.27 -9.20 4.77
CA GLY A 37 21.07 -10.62 5.06
C GLY A 37 20.18 -10.92 6.27
N THR A 38 19.48 -9.93 6.82
CA THR A 38 18.59 -10.08 7.98
C THR A 38 17.26 -9.36 7.78
N PHE A 39 16.35 -9.51 8.74
CA PHE A 39 15.12 -8.71 8.85
C PHE A 39 15.20 -7.67 9.97
N ASP A 40 16.39 -7.43 10.51
CA ASP A 40 16.58 -6.45 11.59
C ASP A 40 16.74 -5.05 11.00
N PRO A 41 16.08 -4.02 11.58
CA PRO A 41 16.33 -2.64 11.22
C PRO A 41 17.79 -2.26 11.49
N VAL A 42 18.38 -1.43 10.63
CA VAL A 42 19.67 -0.78 10.88
C VAL A 42 19.60 0.06 12.15
N ASP A 43 18.49 0.80 12.32
CA ASP A 43 18.19 1.62 13.50
C ASP A 43 16.75 1.36 14.00
N PRO A 44 16.58 0.43 14.96
CA PRO A 44 15.26 0.08 15.51
C PRO A 44 14.59 1.23 16.27
N GLU A 45 15.36 2.10 16.93
CA GLU A 45 14.82 3.22 17.70
C GLU A 45 14.26 4.30 16.77
N ARG A 46 15.02 4.65 15.72
CA ARG A 46 14.54 5.58 14.69
C ARG A 46 13.29 5.04 14.00
N PHE A 47 13.30 3.76 13.59
CA PHE A 47 12.15 3.18 12.91
C PHE A 47 10.89 3.17 13.79
N SER A 48 11.02 2.69 15.04
CA SER A 48 9.87 2.63 15.96
C SER A 48 9.30 4.00 16.28
N LYS A 49 10.16 5.02 16.45
CA LYS A 49 9.73 6.41 16.64
C LYS A 49 8.99 6.95 15.42
N SER A 50 9.56 6.84 14.23
CA SER A 50 8.93 7.31 12.98
C SER A 50 7.59 6.61 12.71
N LEU A 51 7.51 5.31 13.03
CA LEU A 51 6.26 4.55 12.91
C LEU A 51 5.18 5.06 13.88
N ALA A 52 5.55 5.29 15.14
CA ALA A 52 4.64 5.85 16.13
C ALA A 52 4.15 7.25 15.74
N ASP A 53 5.05 8.10 15.25
CA ASP A 53 4.71 9.46 14.81
C ASP A 53 3.72 9.43 13.63
N ALA A 54 3.93 8.58 12.64
CA ALA A 54 3.01 8.40 11.51
C ALA A 54 1.65 7.83 11.92
N ILE A 55 1.63 6.86 12.84
CA ILE A 55 0.38 6.33 13.42
C ILE A 55 -0.37 7.44 14.14
N ASN A 56 0.30 8.23 14.99
CA ASN A 56 -0.31 9.33 15.73
C ASN A 56 -0.86 10.41 14.79
N GLN A 57 -0.12 10.76 13.73
CA GLN A 57 -0.59 11.69 12.72
C GLN A 57 -1.94 11.25 12.13
N VAL A 58 -2.07 9.99 11.71
CA VAL A 58 -3.32 9.46 11.14
C VAL A 58 -4.39 9.26 12.21
N ALA A 59 -4.04 8.81 13.41
CA ALA A 59 -5.00 8.52 14.46
C ALA A 59 -5.65 9.78 15.05
N LEU A 60 -4.89 10.89 15.12
CA LEU A 60 -5.33 12.16 15.71
C LEU A 60 -6.00 13.10 14.70
N ASP A 61 -5.85 12.86 13.39
CA ASP A 61 -6.54 13.61 12.33
C ASP A 61 -7.66 12.76 11.69
N ALA A 62 -8.90 13.04 12.11
CA ALA A 62 -10.07 12.33 11.60
C ALA A 62 -10.28 12.51 10.09
N ASN A 63 -10.01 13.70 9.55
CA ASN A 63 -10.21 13.96 8.13
C ASN A 63 -9.16 13.19 7.29
N LEU A 64 -7.90 13.25 7.71
CA LEU A 64 -6.83 12.50 7.08
C LEU A 64 -7.14 11.00 7.06
N ARG A 65 -7.53 10.45 8.22
CA ARG A 65 -7.89 9.04 8.38
C ARG A 65 -9.02 8.62 7.45
N GLU A 66 -10.10 9.40 7.41
CA GLU A 66 -11.24 9.09 6.55
C GLU A 66 -10.91 9.20 5.06
N THR A 67 -10.13 10.22 4.68
CA THR A 67 -9.72 10.45 3.30
C THR A 67 -8.82 9.32 2.80
N MET A 68 -7.80 8.97 3.57
CA MET A 68 -6.92 7.83 3.25
C MET A 68 -7.68 6.50 3.21
N GLY A 69 -8.62 6.28 4.13
CA GLY A 69 -9.47 5.08 4.15
C GLY A 69 -10.29 4.92 2.87
N ARG A 70 -11.03 5.97 2.48
CA ARG A 70 -11.84 5.99 1.25
C ARG A 70 -10.98 5.81 -0.01
N ASN A 71 -9.86 6.52 -0.10
CA ASN A 71 -8.95 6.42 -1.24
C ASN A 71 -8.33 5.02 -1.32
N GLY A 72 -7.95 4.46 -0.17
CA GLY A 72 -7.44 3.10 -0.06
C GLY A 72 -8.45 2.07 -0.56
N ARG A 73 -9.71 2.19 -0.13
CA ARG A 73 -10.77 1.28 -0.58
C ARG A 73 -11.02 1.36 -2.07
N LYS A 74 -11.13 2.58 -2.62
CA LYS A 74 -11.28 2.77 -4.06
C LYS A 74 -10.16 2.09 -4.84
N ARG A 75 -8.90 2.30 -4.42
CA ARG A 75 -7.73 1.67 -5.04
C ARG A 75 -7.77 0.14 -4.94
N ALA A 76 -8.18 -0.40 -3.80
CA ALA A 76 -8.33 -1.85 -3.61
C ALA A 76 -9.35 -2.46 -4.59
N GLU A 77 -10.50 -1.81 -4.76
CA GLU A 77 -11.55 -2.25 -5.68
C GLU A 77 -11.09 -2.15 -7.15
N GLU A 78 -10.43 -1.07 -7.53
CA GLU A 78 -10.01 -0.79 -8.91
C GLU A 78 -8.82 -1.64 -9.37
N HIS A 79 -7.85 -1.92 -8.49
CA HIS A 79 -6.58 -2.53 -8.90
C HIS A 79 -6.34 -3.93 -8.33
N PHE A 80 -6.89 -4.24 -7.16
CA PHE A 80 -6.54 -5.45 -6.40
C PHE A 80 -7.73 -6.39 -6.19
N SER A 81 -8.89 -6.08 -6.75
CA SER A 81 -10.04 -6.98 -6.72
C SER A 81 -9.87 -8.14 -7.70
N TRP A 82 -10.44 -9.31 -7.35
CA TRP A 82 -10.44 -10.48 -8.25
C TRP A 82 -11.04 -10.17 -9.62
N ALA A 83 -12.09 -9.35 -9.67
CA ALA A 83 -12.71 -8.92 -10.91
C ALA A 83 -11.75 -8.07 -11.77
N ALA A 84 -11.05 -7.11 -11.17
CA ALA A 84 -10.06 -6.28 -11.86
C ALA A 84 -8.88 -7.10 -12.39
N ILE A 85 -8.35 -8.00 -11.56
CA ILE A 85 -7.24 -8.89 -11.92
C ILE A 85 -7.65 -9.79 -13.08
N ALA A 86 -8.78 -10.49 -12.97
CA ALA A 86 -9.27 -11.39 -14.02
C ALA A 86 -9.47 -10.67 -15.36
N LYS A 87 -10.07 -9.46 -15.32
CA LYS A 87 -10.25 -8.63 -16.51
C LYS A 87 -8.91 -8.30 -17.17
N ARG A 88 -7.93 -7.79 -16.40
CA ARG A 88 -6.61 -7.41 -16.93
C ARG A 88 -5.84 -8.62 -17.47
N THR A 89 -5.93 -9.77 -16.81
CA THR A 89 -5.32 -11.01 -17.28
C THR A 89 -5.95 -11.47 -18.60
N LEU A 90 -7.28 -11.42 -18.71
CA LEU A 90 -7.98 -11.78 -19.95
C LEU A 90 -7.62 -10.85 -21.11
N GLU A 91 -7.58 -9.54 -20.86
CA GLU A 91 -7.20 -8.53 -21.85
C GLU A 91 -5.78 -8.79 -22.39
N LEU A 92 -4.84 -9.14 -21.51
CA LEU A 92 -3.48 -9.51 -21.90
C LEU A 92 -3.45 -10.77 -22.78
N TYR A 93 -4.19 -11.81 -22.42
CA TYR A 93 -4.26 -13.02 -23.25
C TYR A 93 -4.88 -12.73 -24.62
N GLN A 94 -5.90 -11.88 -24.68
CA GLN A 94 -6.53 -11.46 -25.93
C GLN A 94 -5.59 -10.63 -26.80
N SER A 95 -4.73 -9.76 -26.23
CA SER A 95 -3.78 -8.98 -27.03
C SER A 95 -2.72 -9.87 -27.66
N LEU A 96 -2.16 -10.81 -26.89
CA LEU A 96 -1.14 -11.75 -27.38
C LEU A 96 -1.69 -12.72 -28.44
N ALA A 97 -2.94 -13.15 -28.31
CA ALA A 97 -3.59 -14.00 -29.30
C ALA A 97 -3.84 -13.30 -30.64
N LYS A 98 -4.01 -11.96 -30.64
CA LYS A 98 -4.22 -11.16 -31.86
C LYS A 98 -2.92 -10.85 -32.61
N GLU A 99 -1.78 -10.77 -31.91
CA GLU A 99 -0.46 -10.51 -32.52
C GLU A 99 0.12 -11.71 -33.29
N GLN A 100 -0.49 -12.90 -33.19
CA GLN A 100 -0.09 -14.11 -33.93
C GLN A 100 -0.84 -14.33 -35.26
N GLN A 101 -1.57 -13.32 -35.75
CA GLN A 101 -2.18 -13.30 -37.10
C GLN A 101 -1.52 -12.25 -37.98
#